data_AF-A0A7W6NXH5-F1
#
_entry.id   AF-A0A7W6NXH5-F1
#
_cell.length_a   1.000
_cell.length_b   1.000
_cell.length_c   1.000
_cell.angle_alpha   90.00
_cell.angle_beta   90.00
_cell.angle_gamma   90.00
#
_symmetry.space_group_name_H-M   'P 1'
#
loop_
_entity.id
_entity.type
_entity.pdbx_description
1 polymer ?
#
loop_
_entity_poly.entity_id
_entity_poly.type
_entity_poly.pdbx_seq_one_letter_code
_entity_poly.pdbx_strand_id
1 'polypeptide(L)'
;MILAILALMAGIVFPSVEKAMRRQGFIEAAKRVELGLRTARAAAVTSGEPVRFAAAFDGQGFRFADRDDRLPEGVTIAMPGRGIRFFADGSATGGDIEISDGQLRRRIAIGKVLGTIEARQ
;
A
#
# COMPACT_ATOMS: atom_id res chain seq x y z
N MET A 1 -3.20 10.71 -49.39
CA MET A 1 -2.17 11.02 -48.37
C MET A 1 -2.82 11.49 -47.07
N ILE A 2 -3.68 10.65 -46.46
CA ILE A 2 -4.43 10.99 -45.24
C ILE A 2 -4.29 9.87 -44.20
N LEU A 3 -4.14 8.61 -44.64
CA LEU A 3 -3.87 7.47 -43.75
C LEU A 3 -2.53 7.57 -43.01
N ALA A 4 -1.52 8.24 -43.57
CA ALA A 4 -0.20 8.37 -42.94
C ALA A 4 -0.20 9.28 -41.69
N ILE A 5 -1.11 10.26 -41.63
CA ILE A 5 -1.16 11.22 -40.53
C ILE A 5 -1.92 10.64 -39.32
N LEU A 6 -2.93 9.77 -39.56
CA LEU A 6 -3.61 9.06 -38.48
C LEU A 6 -2.69 8.05 -37.76
N ALA A 7 -1.80 7.37 -38.50
CA ALA A 7 -0.83 6.45 -37.91
C ALA A 7 0.22 7.17 -37.04
N LEU A 8 0.57 8.40 -37.40
CA LEU A 8 1.55 9.21 -36.64
C LEU A 8 0.96 9.76 -35.32
N MET A 9 -0.35 10.04 -35.27
CA MET A 9 -1.02 10.47 -34.03
C MET A 9 -1.27 9.34 -33.03
N ALA A 10 -1.33 8.09 -33.48
CA ALA A 10 -1.50 6.93 -32.60
C ALA A 10 -0.24 6.58 -31.77
N GLY A 11 0.94 7.08 -32.15
CA GLY A 11 2.22 6.74 -31.50
C GLY A 11 2.56 7.54 -30.24
N ILE A 12 1.88 8.66 -29.96
CA ILE A 12 2.25 9.59 -28.87
C ILE A 12 1.30 9.51 -27.67
N VAL A 13 0.09 8.97 -27.84
CA VAL A 13 -0.93 8.90 -26.77
C VAL A 13 -0.73 7.69 -25.85
N PHE A 14 -0.04 6.65 -26.29
CA PHE A 14 0.12 5.39 -25.55
C PHE A 14 0.94 5.49 -24.24
N PRO A 15 2.12 6.16 -24.18
CA PRO A 15 2.94 6.17 -22.97
C PRO A 15 2.34 7.02 -21.82
N SER A 16 1.45 7.97 -22.11
CA SER A 16 0.82 8.81 -21.10
C SER A 16 -0.35 8.11 -20.40
N VAL A 17 -1.13 7.30 -21.12
CA VAL A 17 -2.22 6.51 -20.54
C VAL A 17 -1.69 5.43 -19.60
N GLU A 18 -0.62 4.73 -19.99
CA GLU A 18 -0.03 3.67 -19.17
C GLU A 18 0.56 4.21 -17.86
N LYS A 19 1.19 5.40 -17.89
CA LYS A 19 1.65 6.11 -16.69
C LYS A 19 0.50 6.54 -15.79
N ALA A 20 -0.60 7.02 -16.37
CA ALA A 20 -1.79 7.42 -15.61
C ALA A 20 -2.45 6.22 -14.91
N MET A 21 -2.57 5.08 -15.60
CA MET A 21 -3.11 3.84 -15.03
C MET A 21 -2.22 3.29 -13.92
N ARG A 22 -0.89 3.26 -14.10
CA ARG A 22 0.05 2.85 -13.04
C ARG A 22 -0.05 3.72 -11.80
N ARG A 23 -0.12 5.04 -11.98
CA ARG A 23 -0.30 5.98 -10.87
C ARG A 23 -1.61 5.75 -10.11
N GLN A 24 -2.71 5.50 -10.82
CA GLN A 24 -3.99 5.15 -10.17
C GLN A 24 -3.88 3.84 -9.39
N GLY A 25 -3.26 2.81 -9.97
CA GLY A 25 -2.99 1.54 -9.30
C GLY A 25 -2.20 1.72 -8.00
N PHE A 26 -1.15 2.54 -8.03
CA PHE A 26 -0.36 2.89 -6.85
C PHE A 26 -1.16 3.61 -5.77
N ILE A 27 -1.98 4.61 -6.15
CA ILE A 27 -2.81 5.35 -5.19
C ILE A 27 -3.83 4.43 -4.52
N GLU A 28 -4.49 3.56 -5.30
CA GLU A 28 -5.46 2.60 -4.77
C GLU A 28 -4.80 1.51 -3.92
N ALA A 29 -3.59 1.08 -4.27
CA ALA A 29 -2.79 0.17 -3.44
C ALA A 29 -2.42 0.82 -2.10
N ALA A 30 -1.95 2.07 -2.12
CA ALA A 30 -1.62 2.80 -0.91
C ALA A 30 -2.82 3.00 0.02
N LYS A 31 -3.99 3.34 -0.54
CA LYS A 31 -5.25 3.42 0.23
C LYS A 31 -5.64 2.07 0.83
N ARG A 32 -5.51 0.97 0.08
CA ARG A 32 -5.79 -0.38 0.58
C ARG A 32 -4.90 -0.77 1.76
N VAL A 33 -3.60 -0.47 1.68
CA VAL A 33 -2.67 -0.69 2.80
C VAL A 33 -3.07 0.15 4.00
N GLU A 34 -3.39 1.43 3.81
CA GLU A 34 -3.84 2.32 4.89
C GLU A 34 -5.12 1.79 5.55
N LEU A 35 -6.10 1.38 4.76
CA LEU A 35 -7.35 0.80 5.24
C LEU A 35 -7.11 -0.52 5.98
N GLY A 36 -6.23 -1.38 5.46
CA GLY A 36 -5.83 -2.63 6.10
C GLY A 36 -5.20 -2.40 7.47
N LEU A 37 -4.33 -1.40 7.61
CA LEU A 37 -3.73 -1.03 8.90
C LEU A 37 -4.78 -0.50 9.88
N ARG A 38 -5.67 0.39 9.44
CA ARG A 38 -6.77 0.90 10.26
C ARG A 38 -7.69 -0.24 10.72
N THR A 39 -7.96 -1.19 9.84
CA THR A 39 -8.81 -2.36 10.13
C THR A 39 -8.12 -3.33 11.09
N ALA A 40 -6.83 -3.62 10.90
CA ALA A 40 -6.05 -4.44 11.81
C ALA A 40 -5.98 -3.82 13.22
N ARG A 41 -5.82 -2.49 13.31
CA ARG A 41 -5.89 -1.76 14.58
C ARG A 41 -7.26 -1.87 15.22
N ALA A 42 -8.34 -1.60 14.46
CA ALA A 42 -9.70 -1.72 14.96
C ALA A 42 -10.00 -3.14 15.44
N ALA A 43 -9.57 -4.16 14.69
CA ALA A 43 -9.69 -5.56 15.07
C ALA A 43 -9.00 -5.85 16.40
N ALA A 44 -7.76 -5.38 16.62
CA ALA A 44 -7.05 -5.57 17.88
C ALA A 44 -7.76 -4.91 19.07
N VAL A 45 -8.27 -3.69 18.87
CA VAL A 45 -9.01 -2.95 19.91
C VAL A 45 -10.34 -3.62 20.23
N THR A 46 -11.07 -4.09 19.21
CA THR A 46 -12.39 -4.72 19.38
C THR A 46 -12.30 -6.15 19.90
N SER A 47 -11.33 -6.95 19.45
CA SER A 47 -11.16 -8.33 19.92
C SER A 47 -10.47 -8.41 21.28
N GLY A 48 -9.75 -7.36 21.69
CA GLY A 48 -8.89 -7.39 22.88
C GLY A 48 -7.61 -8.21 22.69
N GLU A 49 -7.34 -8.71 21.49
CA GLU A 49 -6.18 -9.54 21.19
C GLU A 49 -5.19 -8.83 20.25
N PRO A 50 -3.86 -9.04 20.40
CA PRO A 50 -2.89 -8.42 19.51
C PRO A 50 -3.00 -8.92 18.07
N VAL A 51 -3.26 -8.02 17.11
CA VAL A 51 -3.32 -8.35 15.68
C VAL A 51 -2.01 -7.95 15.01
N ARG A 52 -1.40 -8.90 14.28
CA ARG A 52 -0.21 -8.64 13.47
C ARG A 52 -0.59 -8.38 12.02
N PHE A 53 -0.21 -7.22 11.51
CA PHE A 53 -0.19 -6.92 10.09
C PHE A 53 1.20 -7.26 9.53
N ALA A 54 1.29 -8.19 8.60
CA ALA A 54 2.55 -8.66 8.03
C ALA A 54 2.56 -8.53 6.51
N ALA A 55 3.68 -8.08 5.95
CA ALA A 55 3.88 -8.12 4.51
C ALA A 55 4.09 -9.57 4.06
N ALA A 56 3.62 -9.89 2.85
CA ALA A 56 3.96 -11.13 2.19
C ALA A 56 5.48 -11.24 1.95
N PHE A 57 6.00 -12.45 1.75
CA PHE A 57 7.45 -12.67 1.61
C PHE A 57 8.02 -11.97 0.37
N ASP A 58 7.21 -11.90 -0.69
CA ASP A 58 7.47 -11.20 -1.96
C ASP A 58 7.21 -9.69 -1.89
N GLY A 59 6.62 -9.20 -0.79
CA GLY A 59 6.18 -7.81 -0.64
C GLY A 59 4.97 -7.42 -1.50
N GLN A 60 4.37 -8.34 -2.26
CA GLN A 60 3.26 -8.06 -3.18
C GLN A 60 1.88 -8.17 -2.53
N GLY A 61 1.83 -8.13 -1.21
CA GLY A 61 0.61 -8.30 -0.45
C GLY A 61 0.85 -8.15 1.04
N PHE A 62 -0.24 -8.22 1.78
CA PHE A 62 -0.21 -8.15 3.23
C PHE A 62 -1.31 -9.01 3.83
N ARG A 63 -1.08 -9.44 5.07
CA ARG A 63 -1.94 -10.35 5.80
C ARG A 63 -2.12 -9.84 7.22
N PHE A 64 -3.34 -9.91 7.72
CA PHE A 64 -3.65 -9.60 9.11
C PHE A 64 -4.89 -10.35 9.56
N ALA A 65 -4.89 -10.87 10.80
CA ALA A 65 -5.94 -11.77 11.27
C ALA A 65 -6.22 -12.87 10.22
N ASP A 66 -7.46 -12.94 9.70
CA ASP A 66 -7.89 -13.86 8.64
C ASP A 66 -8.00 -13.22 7.25
N ARG A 67 -7.48 -12.00 7.08
CA ARG A 67 -7.48 -11.28 5.81
C ARG A 67 -6.12 -11.43 5.13
N ASP A 68 -6.17 -11.81 3.86
CA ASP A 68 -5.03 -11.78 2.95
C ASP A 68 -5.43 -10.91 1.75
N ASP A 69 -4.64 -9.88 1.46
CA ASP A 69 -4.89 -8.94 0.38
C ASP A 69 -3.64 -8.81 -0.48
N ARG A 70 -3.83 -8.90 -1.81
CA ARG A 70 -2.76 -8.77 -2.80
C ARG A 70 -2.78 -7.40 -3.42
N LEU A 71 -1.58 -6.85 -3.60
CA LEU A 71 -1.40 -5.59 -4.28
C LEU A 71 -1.42 -5.78 -5.80
N PRO A 72 -1.73 -4.72 -6.55
CA PRO A 72 -1.56 -4.71 -8.00
C PRO A 72 -0.11 -5.04 -8.40
N GLU A 73 0.05 -5.62 -9.59
CA GLU A 73 1.37 -5.93 -10.14
C GLU A 73 2.28 -4.70 -10.17
N GLY A 74 3.55 -4.90 -9.83
CA GLY A 74 4.56 -3.85 -9.74
C GLY A 74 4.57 -3.10 -8.40
N VAL A 75 3.51 -3.16 -7.58
CA VAL A 75 3.50 -2.54 -6.24
C VAL A 75 4.03 -3.48 -5.17
N THR A 76 4.89 -2.97 -4.32
CA THR A 76 5.53 -3.69 -3.21
C THR A 76 5.42 -2.93 -1.90
N ILE A 77 5.39 -3.67 -0.78
CA ILE A 77 5.41 -3.12 0.57
C ILE A 77 6.67 -3.63 1.29
N ALA A 78 7.39 -2.71 1.92
CA ALA A 78 8.46 -2.99 2.84
C ALA A 78 8.09 -2.50 4.26
N MET A 79 8.38 -3.33 5.25
CA MET A 79 8.11 -3.04 6.67
C MET A 79 9.27 -3.51 7.56
N PRO A 80 9.61 -2.79 8.63
CA PRO A 80 10.58 -3.25 9.62
C PRO A 80 10.07 -4.53 10.29
N GLY A 81 10.95 -5.52 10.46
CA GLY A 81 10.58 -6.81 11.05
C GLY A 81 9.49 -7.57 10.28
N ARG A 82 9.22 -7.19 9.02
CA ARG A 82 8.19 -7.74 8.13
C ARG A 82 6.76 -7.66 8.68
N GLY A 83 6.51 -6.77 9.64
CA GLY A 83 5.15 -6.54 10.12
C GLY A 83 5.07 -5.68 11.36
N ILE A 84 3.87 -5.17 11.60
CA ILE A 84 3.53 -4.30 12.71
C ILE A 84 2.45 -5.00 13.53
N ARG A 85 2.65 -5.03 14.84
CA ARG A 85 1.65 -5.56 15.78
C ARG A 85 0.89 -4.40 16.40
N PHE A 86 -0.44 -4.48 16.32
CA PHE A 86 -1.38 -3.63 17.03
C PHE A 86 -1.85 -4.33 18.30
N PHE A 87 -2.11 -3.57 19.35
CA PHE A 87 -2.51 -4.06 20.66
C PHE A 87 -3.92 -3.58 21.01
N ALA A 88 -4.53 -4.20 22.02
CA ALA A 88 -5.89 -3.91 22.46
C ALA A 88 -6.10 -2.46 22.97
N ASP A 89 -5.04 -1.83 23.47
CA ASP A 89 -5.02 -0.43 23.89
C ASP A 89 -4.95 0.56 22.71
N GLY A 90 -4.90 0.06 21.47
CA GLY A 90 -4.77 0.86 20.25
C GLY A 90 -3.36 1.34 19.95
N SER A 91 -2.37 0.94 20.77
CA SER A 91 -0.95 1.14 20.51
C SER A 91 -0.46 0.20 19.41
N ALA A 92 0.73 0.49 18.90
CA ALA A 92 1.38 -0.34 17.90
C ALA A 92 2.85 -0.52 18.24
N THR A 93 3.48 -1.57 17.70
CA THR A 93 4.95 -1.71 17.76
C THR A 93 5.65 -0.51 17.12
N GLY A 94 4.95 0.16 16.19
CA GLY A 94 5.44 1.29 15.42
C GLY A 94 6.33 0.85 14.26
N GLY A 95 6.77 1.83 13.47
CA GLY A 95 7.66 1.62 12.34
C GLY A 95 7.21 2.37 11.09
N ASP A 96 8.06 2.36 10.07
CA ASP A 96 7.76 2.95 8.78
C ASP A 96 7.38 1.88 7.78
N ILE A 97 6.27 2.09 7.09
CA ILE A 97 5.86 1.27 5.96
C ILE A 97 6.22 2.03 4.70
N GLU A 98 6.95 1.38 3.81
CA GLU A 98 7.23 1.91 2.49
C GLU A 98 6.42 1.14 1.45
N ILE A 99 5.72 1.88 0.61
CA ILE A 99 4.98 1.35 -0.54
C ILE A 99 5.66 1.90 -1.79
N SER A 100 6.05 1.02 -2.71
CA SER A 100 6.72 1.43 -3.95
C SER A 100 6.21 0.65 -5.16
N ASP A 101 6.10 1.32 -6.31
CA ASP A 101 5.89 0.66 -7.61
C ASP A 101 7.14 0.65 -8.51
N GLY A 102 8.31 0.96 -7.94
CA GLY A 102 9.58 1.15 -8.66
C GLY A 102 9.81 2.57 -9.20
N GLN A 103 8.77 3.39 -9.34
CA GLN A 103 8.88 4.80 -9.78
C GLN A 103 8.40 5.77 -8.69
N LEU A 104 7.27 5.45 -8.07
CA LEU A 104 6.64 6.15 -6.97
C LEU A 104 6.99 5.44 -5.66
N ARG A 105 7.15 6.24 -4.61
CA ARG A 105 7.33 5.77 -3.24
C ARG A 105 6.44 6.59 -2.32
N ARG A 106 5.84 5.92 -1.35
CA ARG A 106 5.07 6.56 -0.28
C ARG A 106 5.43 5.93 1.04
N ARG A 107 5.72 6.77 2.03
CA ARG A 107 6.08 6.33 3.37
C ARG A 107 4.95 6.63 4.33
N ILE A 108 4.56 5.62 5.09
CA ILE A 108 3.54 5.72 6.13
C ILE A 108 4.23 5.45 7.47
N ALA A 109 4.35 6.47 8.30
CA ALA A 109 4.89 6.33 9.64
C ALA A 109 3.78 5.89 10.60
N ILE A 110 4.02 4.85 11.39
CA ILE A 110 3.12 4.42 12.45
C ILE A 110 3.72 4.80 13.81
N GLY A 111 3.06 5.74 14.48
CA GLY A 111 3.42 6.17 15.82
C GLY A 111 3.18 5.07 16.86
N LYS A 112 4.20 4.73 17.64
CA LYS A 112 4.17 3.66 18.66
C LYS A 112 3.12 3.87 19.76
N VAL A 113 2.89 5.12 20.16
CA VAL A 113 2.09 5.47 21.35
C VAL A 113 0.60 5.63 21.04
N LEU A 114 0.25 6.19 19.88
CA LEU A 114 -1.15 6.46 19.51
C LEU A 114 -1.66 5.51 18.42
N GLY A 115 -0.77 4.75 17.78
CA GLY A 115 -1.09 4.04 16.54
C GLY A 115 -1.46 4.99 15.40
N THR A 116 -1.09 6.29 15.51
CA THR A 116 -1.39 7.29 14.48
C THR A 116 -0.68 6.91 13.19
N ILE A 117 -1.46 6.83 12.12
CA ILE A 117 -1.00 6.54 10.78
C ILE A 117 -0.81 7.89 10.07
N GLU A 118 0.44 8.31 9.88
CA GLU A 118 0.77 9.53 9.15
C GLU A 118 1.40 9.20 7.80
N ALA A 119 0.77 9.62 6.72
CA ALA A 119 1.36 9.52 5.38
C ALA A 119 2.28 10.73 5.15
N ARG A 120 3.58 10.47 4.97
CA ARG A 120 4.52 11.48 4.47
C ARG A 120 4.70 11.34 2.96
N GLN A 121 4.56 12.47 2.27
CA GLN A 121 4.80 12.61 0.82
C GLN A 121 6.29 12.83 0.56
#